data_AF-A0AAV5K9L9-F1
#
_entry.id   AF-A0AAV5K9L9-F1
#
_cell.length_a   1.000
_cell.length_b   1.000
_cell.length_c   1.000
_cell.angle_alpha   90.00
_cell.angle_beta   90.00
_cell.angle_gamma   90.00
#
_symmetry.space_group_name_H-M   'P 1'
#
loop_
_entity.id
_entity.type
_entity.pdbx_description
1 polymer ?
#
loop_
_entity_poly.entity_id
_entity_poly.type
_entity_poly.pdbx_seq_one_letter_code
_entity_poly.pdbx_strand_id
1 'polypeptide(L)'
;MQSLRPWRPCLWEVLNRPWNVKHPNLRAISSAASDYPNQSRGRLPRFFSETIPSSKGGVVRVQGDEFWHMTKVLRLKTNDRVELFNGKGGLVEGCIQNIDRAALDFVALENPKLVLPQSTQWHVFSAFGTLKGGRADWLVEKCTELGASSLTPLLTERSFAISENRVDRLQRVILAAAKQSQRLHEMKLNPPMKIDGLLPLVAKSKQCFTATAEATPLIHALTSVRDESSGDSGLIIVGPEGDFTAKEMRMILEAGATAVGLGPHRLRVETATIALLATVMLWSDSQQMVSP
;
A
#
# COMPACT_ATOMS: atom_id res chain seq x y z
N MET A 1 -37.18 29.57 -53.04
CA MET A 1 -37.98 28.44 -52.51
C MET A 1 -37.01 27.36 -52.04
N GLN A 2 -36.79 27.33 -50.72
CA GLN A 2 -37.00 26.16 -49.84
C GLN A 2 -35.78 25.21 -49.80
N SER A 3 -35.29 24.72 -48.67
CA SER A 3 -35.38 25.06 -47.25
C SER A 3 -34.39 24.14 -46.54
N LEU A 4 -33.62 24.67 -45.58
CA LEU A 4 -32.82 23.90 -44.64
C LEU A 4 -33.71 22.93 -43.82
N ARG A 5 -33.26 21.68 -43.62
CA ARG A 5 -33.58 20.87 -42.44
C ARG A 5 -32.34 20.07 -41.98
N PRO A 6 -32.05 20.00 -40.67
CA PRO A 6 -30.90 19.30 -40.14
C PRO A 6 -31.21 17.81 -39.90
N TRP A 7 -30.25 16.95 -40.22
CA TRP A 7 -30.30 15.51 -39.91
C TRP A 7 -29.79 15.28 -38.49
N ARG A 8 -30.65 14.78 -37.60
CA ARG A 8 -30.28 14.25 -36.28
C ARG A 8 -30.32 12.72 -36.36
N PRO A 9 -29.23 12.00 -36.08
CA PRO A 9 -29.32 10.57 -35.82
C PRO A 9 -29.87 10.33 -34.41
N CYS A 10 -30.97 9.60 -34.34
CA CYS A 10 -31.72 9.26 -33.15
C CYS A 10 -31.01 8.13 -32.37
N LEU A 11 -30.84 8.34 -31.07
CA LEU A 11 -30.00 7.58 -30.15
C LEU A 11 -30.75 6.34 -29.59
N TRP A 12 -31.34 5.51 -30.45
CA TRP A 12 -32.23 4.42 -29.99
C TRP A 12 -31.94 3.00 -30.53
N GLU A 13 -30.99 2.81 -31.43
CA GLU A 13 -30.73 1.49 -32.07
C GLU A 13 -29.53 0.68 -31.53
N VAL A 14 -28.90 1.09 -30.42
CA VAL A 14 -27.77 0.33 -29.83
C VAL A 14 -28.17 -0.47 -28.58
N LEU A 15 -29.42 -0.38 -28.10
CA LEU A 15 -29.83 -0.98 -26.82
C LEU A 15 -30.49 -2.36 -26.87
N ASN A 16 -30.54 -3.05 -28.01
CA ASN A 16 -31.12 -4.41 -28.08
C ASN A 16 -30.30 -5.38 -28.92
N ARG A 17 -29.12 -5.77 -28.42
CA ARG A 17 -28.46 -7.03 -28.82
C ARG A 17 -28.31 -7.94 -27.60
N PRO A 18 -28.91 -9.15 -27.60
CA PRO A 18 -28.75 -10.09 -26.49
C PRO A 18 -27.33 -10.68 -26.51
N TRP A 19 -26.56 -10.42 -25.45
CA TRP A 19 -25.27 -11.06 -25.23
C TRP A 19 -25.50 -12.48 -24.72
N ASN A 20 -25.35 -13.45 -25.63
CA ASN A 20 -25.41 -14.87 -25.31
C ASN A 20 -24.02 -15.32 -24.86
N VAL A 21 -23.69 -15.12 -23.58
CA VAL A 21 -22.45 -15.63 -22.97
C VAL A 21 -22.81 -16.80 -22.07
N LYS A 22 -22.38 -18.00 -22.47
CA LYS A 22 -22.46 -19.22 -21.66
C LYS A 22 -21.60 -19.04 -20.40
N HIS A 23 -22.24 -19.02 -19.23
CA HIS A 23 -21.54 -19.07 -17.94
C HIS A 23 -20.98 -20.48 -17.70
N PRO A 24 -19.67 -20.64 -17.43
CA PRO A 24 -19.17 -21.89 -16.86
C PRO A 24 -19.56 -21.94 -15.37
N ASN A 25 -20.13 -23.08 -14.96
CA ASN A 25 -20.51 -23.38 -13.58
C ASN A 25 -19.31 -23.25 -12.63
N LEU A 26 -19.22 -22.14 -11.90
CA LEU A 26 -18.37 -22.02 -10.72
C LEU A 26 -19.09 -22.68 -9.54
N ARG A 27 -18.76 -23.94 -9.27
CA ARG A 27 -19.13 -24.61 -8.02
C ARG A 27 -18.47 -23.85 -6.87
N ALA A 28 -19.29 -23.25 -6.00
CA ALA A 28 -18.85 -22.73 -4.72
C ALA A 28 -18.21 -23.86 -3.91
N ILE A 29 -16.95 -23.68 -3.51
CA ILE A 29 -16.27 -24.54 -2.54
C ILE A 29 -16.81 -24.13 -1.17
N SER A 30 -17.79 -24.89 -0.67
CA SER A 30 -18.25 -24.82 0.71
C SER A 30 -17.17 -25.45 1.60
N SER A 31 -16.50 -24.64 2.42
CA SER A 31 -15.69 -25.13 3.53
C SER A 31 -16.60 -25.33 4.75
N ALA A 32 -16.57 -26.54 5.30
CA ALA A 32 -17.33 -26.97 6.47
C ALA A 32 -17.25 -25.96 7.64
N ALA A 33 -18.41 -25.67 8.23
CA ALA A 33 -18.56 -24.81 9.39
C ALA A 33 -17.84 -25.41 10.62
N SER A 34 -17.00 -24.62 11.27
CA SER A 34 -16.45 -24.92 12.59
C SER A 34 -17.23 -24.13 13.64
N ASP A 35 -17.81 -24.83 14.61
CA ASP A 35 -18.59 -24.29 15.72
C ASP A 35 -17.72 -23.48 16.69
N TYR A 36 -17.46 -22.21 16.39
CA TYR A 36 -16.95 -21.23 17.35
C TYR A 36 -17.69 -19.90 17.20
N PRO A 37 -18.40 -19.42 18.24
CA PRO A 37 -19.20 -18.23 18.14
C PRO A 37 -18.28 -17.02 18.31
N ASN A 38 -17.74 -16.48 17.21
CA ASN A 38 -17.46 -15.05 16.93
C ASN A 38 -16.40 -14.87 15.81
N GLN A 39 -16.58 -15.50 14.64
CA GLN A 39 -15.71 -15.28 13.47
C GLN A 39 -16.48 -14.65 12.31
N SER A 40 -16.78 -13.36 12.44
CA SER A 40 -17.23 -12.56 11.30
C SER A 40 -16.04 -12.26 10.39
N ARG A 41 -15.96 -13.03 9.28
CA ARG A 41 -15.07 -12.91 8.09
C ARG A 41 -13.71 -13.63 8.14
N GLY A 42 -13.72 -14.97 8.28
CA GLY A 42 -12.77 -15.90 7.62
C GLY A 42 -11.25 -15.76 7.83
N ARG A 43 -10.76 -14.82 8.64
CA ARG A 43 -9.36 -14.67 9.04
C ARG A 43 -9.29 -14.31 10.52
N LEU A 44 -8.26 -14.81 11.20
CA LEU A 44 -8.04 -14.58 12.62
C LEU A 44 -7.63 -13.12 12.89
N PRO A 45 -8.00 -12.54 14.05
CA PRO A 45 -7.47 -11.26 14.48
C PRO A 45 -5.95 -11.30 14.59
N ARG A 46 -5.28 -10.27 14.07
CA ARG A 46 -3.81 -10.18 14.01
C ARG A 46 -3.28 -9.04 14.85
N PHE A 47 -2.24 -9.32 15.63
CA PHE A 47 -1.63 -8.40 16.60
C PHE A 47 -0.12 -8.31 16.37
N PHE A 48 0.43 -7.13 16.59
CA PHE A 48 1.86 -6.92 16.42
C PHE A 48 2.62 -7.43 17.64
N SER A 49 3.76 -8.09 17.40
CA SER A 49 4.71 -8.45 18.45
C SER A 49 6.12 -8.42 17.90
N GLU A 50 7.02 -7.68 18.55
CA GLU A 50 8.43 -7.64 18.19
C GLU A 50 9.08 -9.03 18.25
N THR A 51 8.59 -9.87 19.16
CA THR A 51 9.07 -11.24 19.37
C THR A 51 8.00 -12.25 18.97
N ILE A 52 8.40 -13.23 18.16
CA ILE A 52 7.58 -14.39 17.77
C ILE A 52 8.27 -15.63 18.37
N PRO A 53 7.51 -16.60 18.93
CA PRO A 53 8.07 -17.83 19.46
C PRO A 53 8.80 -18.61 18.37
N SER A 54 9.90 -19.32 18.67
CA SER A 54 10.71 -19.99 17.64
C SER A 54 10.11 -21.31 17.13
N SER A 55 9.18 -21.92 17.86
CA SER A 55 8.55 -23.18 17.52
C SER A 55 7.14 -23.27 18.07
N LYS A 56 6.38 -24.26 17.59
CA LYS A 56 5.10 -24.67 18.19
C LYS A 56 5.25 -24.88 19.71
N GLY A 57 4.25 -24.41 20.47
CA GLY A 57 4.23 -24.46 21.94
C GLY A 57 5.00 -23.34 22.63
N GLY A 58 5.75 -22.52 21.89
CA GLY A 58 6.42 -21.35 22.46
C GLY A 58 5.43 -20.31 22.97
N VAL A 59 5.78 -19.63 24.05
CA VAL A 59 4.93 -18.66 24.75
C VAL A 59 5.46 -17.24 24.54
N VAL A 60 4.58 -16.30 24.23
CA VAL A 60 4.88 -14.86 24.20
C VAL A 60 3.93 -14.14 25.14
N ARG A 61 4.50 -13.33 26.03
CA ARG A 61 3.73 -12.46 26.92
C ARG A 61 3.41 -11.15 26.20
N VAL A 62 2.14 -10.91 25.92
CA VAL A 62 1.66 -9.69 25.25
C VAL A 62 1.24 -8.67 26.31
N GLN A 63 1.73 -7.43 26.17
CA GLN A 63 1.54 -6.33 27.11
C GLN A 63 1.17 -5.03 26.38
N GLY A 64 0.88 -3.97 27.12
CA GLY A 64 0.68 -2.62 26.58
C GLY A 64 -0.53 -2.50 25.65
N ASP A 65 -0.35 -1.77 24.53
CA ASP A 65 -1.42 -1.42 23.61
C ASP A 65 -2.08 -2.65 22.97
N GLU A 66 -1.30 -3.67 22.61
CA GLU A 66 -1.83 -4.90 22.00
C GLU A 66 -2.65 -5.71 23.03
N PHE A 67 -2.19 -5.80 24.28
CA PHE A 67 -2.98 -6.42 25.36
C PHE A 67 -4.32 -5.70 25.57
N TRP A 68 -4.31 -4.37 25.58
CA TRP A 68 -5.53 -3.58 25.74
C TRP A 68 -6.48 -3.76 24.54
N HIS A 69 -5.95 -3.77 23.33
CA HIS A 69 -6.72 -4.01 22.11
C HIS A 69 -7.37 -5.40 22.15
N MET A 70 -6.61 -6.44 22.48
CA MET A 70 -7.12 -7.82 22.58
C MET A 70 -8.24 -7.94 23.61
N THR A 71 -8.04 -7.42 24.82
CA THR A 71 -8.93 -7.71 25.96
C THR A 71 -10.06 -6.69 26.16
N LYS A 72 -9.87 -5.42 25.81
CA LYS A 72 -10.85 -4.34 26.05
C LYS A 72 -11.64 -3.98 24.81
N VAL A 73 -10.98 -3.90 23.66
CA VAL A 73 -11.63 -3.53 22.39
C VAL A 73 -12.28 -4.76 21.76
N LEU A 74 -11.50 -5.81 21.52
CA LEU A 74 -11.99 -7.04 20.87
C LEU A 74 -12.57 -8.05 21.86
N ARG A 75 -12.33 -7.85 23.17
CA ARG A 75 -12.89 -8.65 24.27
C ARG A 75 -12.58 -10.15 24.13
N LEU A 76 -11.39 -10.46 23.63
CA LEU A 76 -10.90 -11.82 23.49
C LEU A 76 -10.71 -12.48 24.85
N LYS A 77 -10.91 -13.80 24.89
CA LYS A 77 -10.87 -14.64 26.08
C LYS A 77 -9.83 -15.75 25.91
N THR A 78 -9.57 -16.47 27.00
CA THR A 78 -8.81 -17.72 26.96
C THR A 78 -9.40 -18.67 25.91
N ASN A 79 -8.52 -19.35 25.19
CA ASN A 79 -8.75 -20.24 24.05
C ASN A 79 -9.12 -19.54 22.72
N ASP A 80 -9.32 -18.22 22.68
CA ASP A 80 -9.51 -17.53 21.41
C ASP A 80 -8.22 -17.59 20.57
N ARG A 81 -8.39 -17.85 19.27
CA ARG A 81 -7.29 -17.93 18.30
C ARG A 81 -6.95 -16.57 17.73
N VAL A 82 -5.66 -16.29 17.61
CA VAL A 82 -5.12 -15.03 17.09
C VAL A 82 -3.82 -15.29 16.33
N GLU A 83 -3.42 -14.32 15.53
CA GLU A 83 -2.11 -14.31 14.87
C GLU A 83 -1.20 -13.24 15.50
N LEU A 84 0.08 -13.59 15.69
CA LEU A 84 1.14 -12.61 15.94
C LEU A 84 1.99 -12.43 14.69
N PHE A 85 2.31 -11.17 14.36
CA PHE A 85 3.25 -10.83 13.30
C PHE A 85 4.28 -9.80 13.79
N ASN A 86 5.47 -9.78 13.19
CA ASN A 86 6.59 -8.95 13.65
C ASN A 86 6.98 -7.82 12.68
N GLY A 87 6.15 -7.56 11.66
CA GLY A 87 6.42 -6.54 10.64
C GLY A 87 7.63 -6.85 9.73
N LYS A 88 8.24 -8.04 9.85
CA LYS A 88 9.41 -8.49 9.08
C LYS A 88 9.14 -9.78 8.31
N GLY A 89 7.87 -10.10 8.08
CA GLY A 89 7.44 -11.32 7.38
C GLY A 89 7.18 -12.52 8.29
N GLY A 90 7.52 -12.43 9.58
CA GLY A 90 7.20 -13.46 10.55
C GLY A 90 5.71 -13.45 10.90
N LEU A 91 5.09 -14.62 10.89
CA LEU A 91 3.70 -14.84 11.24
C LEU A 91 3.57 -16.14 12.03
N VAL A 92 2.82 -16.12 13.11
CA VAL A 92 2.49 -17.35 13.84
C VAL A 92 1.04 -17.32 14.30
N GLU A 93 0.37 -18.45 14.15
CA GLU A 93 -0.94 -18.65 14.73
C GLU A 93 -0.85 -19.27 16.12
N GLY A 94 -1.71 -18.82 17.03
CA GLY A 94 -1.77 -19.36 18.37
C GLY A 94 -3.09 -19.06 19.07
N CYS A 95 -3.14 -19.36 20.36
CA CYS A 95 -4.28 -19.04 21.21
C CYS A 95 -3.86 -18.33 22.49
N ILE A 96 -4.82 -17.65 23.11
CA ILE A 96 -4.65 -17.02 24.42
C ILE A 96 -4.80 -18.09 25.49
N GLN A 97 -3.77 -18.35 26.29
CA GLN A 97 -3.83 -19.35 27.36
C GLN A 97 -4.20 -18.73 28.72
N ASN A 98 -3.57 -17.61 29.09
CA ASN A 98 -3.84 -16.92 30.35
C ASN A 98 -4.06 -15.43 30.09
N ILE A 99 -4.92 -14.81 30.91
CA ILE A 99 -5.15 -13.36 30.89
C ILE A 99 -5.06 -12.86 32.34
N ASP A 100 -4.08 -12.01 32.60
CA ASP A 100 -3.91 -11.33 33.88
C ASP A 100 -4.40 -9.88 33.78
N ARG A 101 -4.14 -9.07 34.82
CA ARG A 101 -4.57 -7.67 34.87
C ARG A 101 -3.91 -6.77 33.82
N ALA A 102 -2.69 -7.07 33.39
CA ALA A 102 -1.87 -6.20 32.55
C ALA A 102 -1.22 -6.91 31.34
N ALA A 103 -1.45 -8.22 31.20
CA ALA A 103 -0.79 -9.03 30.19
C ALA A 103 -1.59 -10.29 29.89
N LEU A 104 -1.33 -10.90 28.73
CA LEU A 104 -1.83 -12.22 28.39
C LEU A 104 -0.71 -13.09 27.82
N ASP A 105 -0.89 -14.39 27.94
CA ASP A 105 0.04 -15.39 27.40
C ASP A 105 -0.51 -15.93 26.09
N PHE A 106 0.19 -15.64 25.00
CA PHE A 106 -0.02 -16.26 23.71
C PHE A 106 0.79 -17.55 23.62
N VAL A 107 0.18 -18.64 23.14
CA VAL A 107 0.86 -19.92 22.90
C VAL A 107 0.76 -20.28 21.42
N ALA A 108 1.89 -20.53 20.78
CA ALA A 108 1.94 -20.92 19.37
C ALA A 108 1.31 -22.31 19.15
N LEU A 109 0.35 -22.39 18.23
CA LEU A 109 -0.31 -23.64 17.84
C LEU A 109 0.42 -24.33 16.66
N GLU A 110 1.19 -23.56 15.90
CA GLU A 110 2.01 -24.02 14.77
C GLU A 110 3.43 -23.45 14.84
N ASN A 111 4.32 -23.95 13.98
CA ASN A 111 5.62 -23.31 13.79
C ASN A 111 5.44 -21.98 13.06
N PRO A 112 6.22 -20.93 13.39
CA PRO A 112 6.17 -19.67 12.69
C PRO A 112 6.45 -19.82 11.20
N LYS A 113 5.70 -19.08 10.40
CA LYS A 113 5.92 -18.90 8.98
C LYS A 113 6.78 -17.67 8.76
N LEU A 114 7.73 -17.76 7.83
CA LEU A 114 8.48 -16.62 7.34
C LEU A 114 8.08 -16.38 5.89
N VAL A 115 7.39 -15.26 5.66
CA VAL A 115 6.98 -14.84 4.31
C VAL A 115 7.96 -13.80 3.83
N LEU A 116 8.59 -14.02 2.68
CA LEU A 116 9.48 -13.04 2.07
C LEU A 116 8.69 -11.85 1.50
N PRO A 117 9.30 -10.66 1.38
CA PRO A 117 8.68 -9.54 0.68
C PRO A 117 8.35 -9.90 -0.78
N GLN A 118 7.43 -9.16 -1.40
CA GLN A 118 7.17 -9.25 -2.84
C GLN A 118 8.45 -8.99 -3.64
N SER A 119 8.60 -9.60 -4.81
CA SER A 119 9.80 -9.45 -5.64
C SER A 119 10.03 -8.00 -6.07
N THR A 120 8.98 -7.32 -6.52
CA THR A 120 9.03 -5.88 -6.85
C THR A 120 8.76 -5.04 -5.61
N GLN A 121 9.67 -4.14 -5.29
CA GLN A 121 9.56 -3.21 -4.16
C GLN A 121 9.42 -1.77 -4.68
N TRP A 122 8.39 -1.06 -4.26
CA TRP A 122 8.14 0.33 -4.66
C TRP A 122 8.45 1.30 -3.53
N HIS A 123 9.34 2.25 -3.79
CA HIS A 123 9.76 3.27 -2.83
C HIS A 123 9.17 4.63 -3.20
N VAL A 124 8.40 5.19 -2.28
CA VAL A 124 7.68 6.45 -2.49
C VAL A 124 8.47 7.61 -1.90
N PHE A 125 8.73 8.63 -2.72
CA PHE A 125 9.27 9.93 -2.33
C PHE A 125 8.18 10.95 -2.57
N SER A 126 7.64 11.53 -1.51
CA SER A 126 6.52 12.46 -1.64
C SER A 126 6.72 13.69 -0.76
N ALA A 127 6.49 14.86 -1.33
CA ALA A 127 6.68 16.14 -0.65
C ALA A 127 5.46 16.54 0.18
N PHE A 128 5.13 15.72 1.19
CA PHE A 128 3.92 15.89 2.01
C PHE A 128 4.13 16.63 3.34
N GLY A 129 5.36 17.11 3.61
CA GLY A 129 5.73 17.74 4.88
C GLY A 129 4.83 18.91 5.29
N THR A 130 4.37 19.71 4.32
CA THR A 130 3.51 20.89 4.52
C THR A 130 2.00 20.60 4.48
N LEU A 131 1.57 19.35 4.22
CA LEU A 131 0.15 19.02 4.16
C LEU A 131 -0.53 19.19 5.52
N LYS A 132 -1.65 19.91 5.54
CA LYS A 132 -2.47 20.19 6.73
C LYS A 132 -3.70 19.27 6.81
N GLY A 133 -4.35 19.24 7.97
CA GLY A 133 -5.67 18.60 8.13
C GLY A 133 -5.67 17.07 8.01
N GLY A 134 -4.65 16.38 8.53
CA GLY A 134 -4.59 14.90 8.51
C GLY A 134 -4.27 14.27 7.15
N ARG A 135 -4.07 15.08 6.10
CA ARG A 135 -3.83 14.57 4.74
C ARG A 135 -2.54 13.76 4.59
N ALA A 136 -1.49 14.07 5.35
CA ALA A 136 -0.29 13.21 5.36
C ALA A 136 -0.56 11.86 6.03
N ASP A 137 -1.33 11.83 7.12
CA ASP A 137 -1.71 10.59 7.78
C ASP A 137 -2.48 9.70 6.79
N TRP A 138 -3.41 10.28 6.05
CA TRP A 138 -4.16 9.58 4.99
C TRP A 138 -3.23 9.09 3.86
N LEU A 139 -2.27 9.91 3.41
CA LEU A 139 -1.27 9.49 2.43
C LEU A 139 -0.46 8.28 2.93
N VAL A 140 0.03 8.34 4.18
CA VAL A 140 0.85 7.29 4.81
C VAL A 140 0.04 6.00 5.01
N GLU A 141 -1.20 6.12 5.47
CA GLU A 141 -2.15 5.02 5.61
C GLU A 141 -2.33 4.31 4.25
N LYS A 142 -2.65 5.07 3.19
CA LYS A 142 -2.90 4.49 1.87
C LYS A 142 -1.65 3.97 1.18
N CYS A 143 -0.47 4.56 1.40
CA CYS A 143 0.79 3.97 0.94
C CYS A 143 1.04 2.61 1.61
N THR A 144 0.73 2.50 2.90
CA THR A 144 0.89 1.25 3.65
C THR A 144 -0.06 0.18 3.12
N GLU A 145 -1.34 0.51 2.97
CA GLU A 145 -2.39 -0.38 2.45
C GLU A 145 -2.09 -0.87 1.03
N LEU A 146 -1.59 0.02 0.16
CA LEU A 146 -1.33 -0.29 -1.24
C LEU A 146 -0.05 -1.09 -1.48
N GLY A 147 0.78 -1.34 -0.46
CA GLY A 147 1.95 -2.18 -0.63
C GLY A 147 3.28 -1.46 -0.80
N ALA A 148 3.36 -0.12 -0.62
CA ALA A 148 4.64 0.59 -0.72
C ALA A 148 5.68 0.02 0.27
N SER A 149 6.90 -0.20 -0.20
CA SER A 149 8.00 -0.77 0.60
C SER A 149 8.59 0.25 1.56
N SER A 150 8.71 1.50 1.10
CA SER A 150 9.07 2.61 1.96
C SER A 150 8.41 3.90 1.52
N LEU A 151 8.29 4.82 2.47
CA LEU A 151 7.92 6.21 2.24
C LEU A 151 9.02 7.12 2.78
N THR A 152 9.48 8.04 1.95
CA THR A 152 10.49 9.06 2.29
C THR A 152 9.85 10.45 2.13
N PRO A 153 9.78 11.27 3.19
CA PRO A 153 9.38 12.66 3.06
C PRO A 153 10.39 13.41 2.19
N LEU A 154 9.95 13.91 1.04
CA LEU A 154 10.80 14.69 0.14
C LEU A 154 10.77 16.17 0.52
N LEU A 155 11.94 16.74 0.80
CA LEU A 155 12.12 18.15 1.08
C LEU A 155 12.39 18.90 -0.23
N THR A 156 11.53 19.85 -0.54
CA THR A 156 11.57 20.68 -1.76
C THR A 156 11.54 22.15 -1.39
N GLU A 157 11.78 23.03 -2.35
CA GLU A 157 11.71 24.49 -2.14
C GLU A 157 10.35 24.93 -1.57
N ARG A 158 9.26 24.29 -2.03
CA ARG A 158 7.88 24.60 -1.60
C ARG A 158 7.36 23.66 -0.50
N SER A 159 8.20 22.76 0.01
CA SER A 159 7.90 21.84 1.12
C SER A 159 9.18 21.53 1.88
N PHE A 160 9.65 22.51 2.66
CA PHE A 160 11.01 22.52 3.20
C PHE A 160 11.21 21.73 4.50
N ALA A 161 10.13 21.32 5.18
CA ALA A 161 10.24 20.64 6.47
C ALA A 161 9.07 19.67 6.73
N ILE A 162 9.34 18.70 7.60
CA ILE A 162 8.37 17.88 8.30
C ILE A 162 8.74 17.93 9.78
N SER A 163 7.77 18.16 10.67
CA SER A 163 8.06 18.25 12.11
C SER A 163 8.39 16.89 12.70
N GLU A 164 9.35 16.85 13.63
CA GLU A 164 9.78 15.60 14.29
C GLU A 164 8.63 14.92 15.05
N ASN A 165 7.80 15.70 15.76
CA ASN A 165 6.59 15.20 16.44
C ASN A 165 5.61 14.48 15.50
N ARG A 166 5.74 14.68 14.18
CA ARG A 166 4.91 14.01 13.18
C ARG A 166 5.41 12.60 12.89
N VAL A 167 6.70 12.31 13.03
CA VAL A 167 7.29 11.01 12.66
C VAL A 167 6.71 9.89 13.51
N ASP A 168 6.66 10.04 14.84
CA ASP A 168 6.08 9.05 15.74
C ASP A 168 4.60 8.80 15.45
N ARG A 169 3.87 9.87 15.12
CA ARG A 169 2.46 9.78 14.72
C ARG A 169 2.31 8.97 13.44
N LEU A 170 3.14 9.23 12.43
CA LEU A 170 3.12 8.49 11.17
C LEU A 170 3.50 7.02 11.36
N GLN A 171 4.45 6.70 12.25
CA GLN A 171 4.79 5.31 12.57
C GLN A 171 3.59 4.55 13.15
N ARG A 172 2.81 5.18 14.04
CA ARG A 172 1.56 4.57 14.55
C ARG A 172 0.52 4.37 13.45
N VAL A 173 0.41 5.30 12.51
CA VAL A 173 -0.48 5.17 11.33
C VAL A 173 -0.06 3.98 10.48
N ILE A 174 1.25 3.80 10.22
CA ILE A 174 1.79 2.66 9.47
C ILE A 174 1.44 1.35 10.18
N LEU A 175 1.69 1.25 11.48
CA LEU A 175 1.40 0.03 12.24
C LEU A 175 -0.10 -0.31 12.23
N ALA A 176 -0.97 0.70 12.41
CA ALA A 176 -2.41 0.51 12.35
C ALA A 176 -2.88 0.06 10.95
N ALA A 177 -2.36 0.70 9.90
CA ALA A 177 -2.68 0.37 8.52
C ALA A 177 -2.14 -1.02 8.14
N ALA A 178 -0.96 -1.43 8.60
CA ALA A 178 -0.39 -2.75 8.37
C ALA A 178 -1.26 -3.86 8.99
N LYS A 179 -1.73 -3.64 10.23
CA LYS A 179 -2.68 -4.56 10.90
C LYS A 179 -3.99 -4.68 10.13
N GLN A 180 -4.58 -3.55 9.74
CA GLN A 180 -5.86 -3.51 9.04
C GLN A 180 -5.77 -4.15 7.64
N SER A 181 -4.70 -3.85 6.90
CA SER A 181 -4.45 -4.40 5.55
C SER A 181 -3.85 -5.80 5.55
N GLN A 182 -3.62 -6.39 6.73
CA GLN A 182 -3.05 -7.73 6.88
C GLN A 182 -1.66 -7.88 6.25
N ARG A 183 -0.87 -6.80 6.30
CA ARG A 183 0.48 -6.76 5.76
C ARG A 183 1.46 -7.40 6.76
N LEU A 184 2.35 -8.26 6.28
CA LEU A 184 3.35 -8.95 7.11
C LEU A 184 4.69 -8.21 7.21
N HIS A 185 4.96 -7.35 6.23
CA HIS A 185 6.13 -6.48 6.19
C HIS A 185 5.68 -5.04 6.39
N GLU A 186 6.15 -4.36 7.43
CA GLU A 186 5.82 -2.95 7.63
C GLU A 186 6.44 -2.08 6.52
N MET A 187 5.72 -1.03 6.12
CA MET A 187 6.30 0.00 5.26
C MET A 187 7.35 0.77 6.06
N LYS A 188 8.56 0.89 5.52
CA LYS A 188 9.61 1.68 6.17
C LYS A 188 9.36 3.18 6.00
N LEU A 189 9.27 3.94 7.09
CA LEU A 189 9.32 5.39 7.04
C LEU A 189 10.79 5.85 7.12
N ASN A 190 11.32 6.40 6.03
CA ASN A 190 12.69 6.91 6.01
C ASN A 190 12.75 8.34 6.56
N PRO A 191 13.94 8.78 7.04
CA PRO A 191 14.18 10.18 7.35
C PRO A 191 13.92 11.11 6.16
N PRO A 192 13.59 12.38 6.40
CA PRO A 192 13.37 13.35 5.33
C PRO A 192 14.61 13.52 4.45
N MET A 193 14.42 13.64 3.15
CA MET A 193 15.51 13.69 2.16
C MET A 193 15.33 14.89 1.24
N LYS A 194 16.44 15.60 0.93
CA LYS A 194 16.44 16.67 -0.09
C LYS A 194 16.56 16.08 -1.50
N ILE A 195 16.12 16.82 -2.51
CA ILE A 195 16.20 16.39 -3.92
C ILE A 195 17.62 15.96 -4.32
N ASP A 196 18.66 16.67 -3.91
CA ASP A 196 20.04 16.32 -4.25
C ASP A 196 20.43 14.90 -3.78
N GLY A 197 19.91 14.46 -2.63
CA GLY A 197 20.12 13.11 -2.09
C GLY A 197 19.29 12.04 -2.80
N LEU A 198 18.20 12.43 -3.47
CA LEU A 198 17.34 11.54 -4.26
C LEU A 198 17.96 11.23 -5.63
N LEU A 199 18.66 12.18 -6.27
CA LEU A 199 19.16 12.02 -7.65
C LEU A 199 20.02 10.75 -7.86
N PRO A 200 20.94 10.37 -6.95
CA PRO A 200 21.72 9.14 -7.11
C PRO A 200 20.88 7.86 -7.06
N LEU A 201 19.72 7.89 -6.40
CA LEU A 201 18.78 6.76 -6.36
C LEU A 201 18.02 6.68 -7.68
N VAL A 202 17.60 7.83 -8.23
CA VAL A 202 16.94 7.93 -9.54
C VAL A 202 17.85 7.37 -10.63
N ALA A 203 19.11 7.80 -10.68
CA ALA A 203 20.07 7.37 -11.69
C ALA A 203 20.39 5.86 -11.66
N LYS A 204 20.17 5.19 -10.53
CA LYS A 204 20.39 3.75 -10.37
C LYS A 204 19.11 2.93 -10.57
N SER A 205 17.94 3.56 -10.57
CA SER A 205 16.68 2.86 -10.70
C SER A 205 16.33 2.66 -12.16
N LYS A 206 15.94 1.44 -12.52
CA LYS A 206 15.40 1.14 -13.85
C LYS A 206 13.99 1.67 -14.05
N GLN A 207 13.25 1.87 -12.96
CA GLN A 207 11.86 2.27 -12.97
C GLN A 207 11.68 3.46 -12.02
N CYS A 208 11.73 4.67 -12.57
CA CYS A 208 11.49 5.87 -11.79
C CYS A 208 10.43 6.74 -12.46
N PHE A 209 9.34 7.01 -11.75
CA PHE A 209 8.22 7.80 -12.26
C PHE A 209 8.00 9.04 -11.41
N THR A 210 7.83 10.19 -12.07
CA THR A 210 7.46 11.44 -11.42
C THR A 210 6.16 11.98 -12.01
N ALA A 211 5.19 12.31 -11.15
CA ALA A 211 3.89 12.81 -11.59
C ALA A 211 4.00 14.30 -11.97
N THR A 212 3.59 14.63 -13.19
CA THR A 212 3.51 16.03 -13.67
C THR A 212 2.29 16.21 -14.57
N ALA A 213 1.77 17.43 -14.63
CA ALA A 213 0.74 17.78 -15.60
C ALA A 213 1.27 17.61 -17.03
N GLU A 214 0.35 17.32 -17.97
CA GLU A 214 0.59 17.30 -19.43
C GLU A 214 1.65 16.29 -19.93
N ALA A 215 2.10 15.37 -19.08
CA ALA A 215 3.00 14.30 -19.48
C ALA A 215 2.28 13.09 -20.07
N THR A 216 3.06 12.19 -20.67
CA THR A 216 2.60 10.90 -21.20
C THR A 216 1.76 10.16 -20.16
N PRO A 217 0.57 9.64 -20.51
CA PRO A 217 -0.25 8.87 -19.58
C PRO A 217 0.56 7.73 -18.95
N LEU A 218 0.46 7.57 -17.62
CA LEU A 218 1.22 6.56 -16.88
C LEU A 218 1.13 5.16 -17.49
N ILE A 219 -0.06 4.74 -17.92
CA ILE A 219 -0.27 3.41 -18.53
C ILE A 219 0.60 3.22 -19.78
N HIS A 220 0.76 4.25 -20.60
CA HIS A 220 1.60 4.17 -21.80
C HIS A 220 3.09 4.05 -21.43
N ALA A 221 3.54 4.82 -20.44
CA ALA A 221 4.90 4.73 -19.92
C ALA A 221 5.21 3.34 -19.32
N LEU A 222 4.24 2.71 -18.66
CA LEU A 222 4.40 1.35 -18.12
C LEU A 222 4.46 0.28 -19.21
N THR A 223 3.73 0.45 -20.32
CA THR A 223 3.76 -0.51 -21.44
C THR A 223 5.09 -0.52 -22.20
N SER A 224 5.83 0.59 -22.21
CA SER A 224 7.15 0.66 -22.85
C SER A 224 8.29 -0.01 -22.05
N VAL A 225 8.04 -0.41 -20.80
CA VAL A 225 9.06 -0.96 -19.87
C VAL A 225 9.16 -2.50 -19.92
N ARG A 226 8.41 -3.15 -20.82
CA ARG A 226 8.16 -4.61 -20.79
C ARG A 226 9.38 -5.54 -20.95
N ASP A 227 10.54 -5.07 -21.42
CA ASP A 227 11.64 -5.95 -21.84
C ASP A 227 12.85 -6.02 -20.91
N GLU A 228 12.91 -5.22 -19.82
CA GLU A 228 14.11 -5.17 -18.99
C GLU A 228 13.86 -5.59 -17.54
N SER A 229 14.19 -6.85 -17.25
CA SER A 229 14.48 -7.40 -15.91
C SER A 229 13.32 -7.44 -14.91
N SER A 230 12.65 -8.59 -14.85
CA SER A 230 11.77 -8.97 -13.74
C SER A 230 12.57 -9.09 -12.43
N GLY A 231 12.37 -8.15 -11.50
CA GLY A 231 12.93 -8.22 -10.15
C GLY A 231 13.43 -6.91 -9.53
N ASP A 232 13.36 -5.78 -10.25
CA ASP A 232 13.95 -4.53 -9.77
C ASP A 232 13.00 -3.67 -8.92
N SER A 233 13.59 -2.91 -7.98
CA SER A 233 12.89 -1.92 -7.17
C SER A 233 12.59 -0.65 -7.98
N GLY A 234 11.36 -0.14 -7.86
CA GLY A 234 10.93 1.08 -8.53
C GLY A 234 10.79 2.27 -7.58
N LEU A 235 10.94 3.48 -8.12
CA LEU A 235 10.80 4.74 -7.40
C LEU A 235 9.60 5.54 -7.91
N ILE A 236 8.85 6.11 -6.98
CA ILE A 236 7.77 7.05 -7.24
C ILE A 236 8.14 8.40 -6.63
N ILE A 237 8.03 9.47 -7.41
CA ILE A 237 8.34 10.83 -6.96
C ILE A 237 7.10 11.71 -7.14
N VAL A 238 6.66 12.37 -6.06
CA VAL A 238 5.53 13.29 -6.09
C VAL A 238 5.88 14.60 -5.41
N GLY A 239 5.67 15.70 -6.13
CA GLY A 239 5.97 17.05 -5.68
C GLY A 239 4.97 17.63 -4.66
N PRO A 240 5.22 18.84 -4.18
CA PRO A 240 4.39 19.51 -3.18
C PRO A 240 3.13 20.11 -3.80
N GLU A 241 2.21 20.69 -3.00
CA GLU A 241 1.00 21.35 -3.53
C GLU A 241 1.30 22.45 -4.54
N GLY A 242 2.41 23.16 -4.33
CA GLY A 242 2.90 24.20 -5.24
C GLY A 242 3.61 23.66 -6.47
N ASP A 243 3.70 22.34 -6.67
CA ASP A 243 4.52 21.67 -7.68
C ASP A 243 6.03 21.89 -7.49
N PHE A 244 6.85 21.10 -8.19
CA PHE A 244 8.30 21.31 -8.28
C PHE A 244 8.60 22.65 -8.95
N THR A 245 9.76 23.22 -8.63
CA THR A 245 10.31 24.30 -9.48
C THR A 245 10.82 23.72 -10.79
N ALA A 246 10.96 24.56 -11.82
CA ALA A 246 11.52 24.15 -13.10
C ALA A 246 12.94 23.56 -12.94
N LYS A 247 13.73 24.08 -11.98
CA LYS A 247 15.05 23.55 -11.65
C LYS A 247 14.95 22.16 -11.03
N GLU A 248 14.09 21.98 -10.03
CA GLU A 248 13.87 20.69 -9.37
C GLU A 248 13.40 19.61 -10.35
N MET A 249 12.39 19.93 -11.17
CA MET A 249 11.87 19.02 -12.17
C MET A 249 12.95 18.63 -13.18
N ARG A 250 13.73 19.61 -13.67
CA ARG A 250 14.84 19.34 -14.60
C ARG A 250 15.88 18.41 -13.98
N MET A 251 16.29 18.62 -12.73
CA MET A 251 17.26 17.74 -12.06
C MET A 251 16.74 16.30 -11.93
N ILE A 252 15.44 16.14 -11.60
CA ILE A 252 14.80 14.82 -11.48
C ILE A 252 14.78 14.10 -12.85
N LEU A 253 14.45 14.81 -13.92
CA LEU A 253 14.43 14.26 -15.28
C LEU A 253 15.84 13.94 -15.82
N GLU A 254 16.80 14.84 -15.62
CA GLU A 254 18.20 14.63 -16.02
C GLU A 254 18.84 13.45 -15.27
N ALA A 255 18.38 13.15 -14.05
CA ALA A 255 18.81 11.97 -13.31
C ALA A 255 18.19 10.66 -13.85
N GLY A 256 17.21 10.71 -14.74
CA GLY A 256 16.61 9.53 -15.39
C GLY A 256 15.16 9.22 -15.00
N ALA A 257 14.48 10.10 -14.27
CA ALA A 257 13.06 9.88 -13.98
C ALA A 257 12.18 10.08 -15.23
N THR A 258 11.14 9.26 -15.36
CA THR A 258 10.12 9.39 -16.40
C THR A 258 8.95 10.23 -15.90
N ALA A 259 8.69 11.35 -16.57
CA ALA A 259 7.49 12.15 -16.34
C ALA A 259 6.23 11.41 -16.79
N VAL A 260 5.21 11.36 -15.92
CA VAL A 260 3.94 10.68 -16.21
C VAL A 260 2.73 11.52 -15.82
N GLY A 261 1.69 11.44 -16.64
CA GLY A 261 0.38 12.06 -16.41
C GLY A 261 -0.59 11.10 -15.72
N LEU A 262 -1.36 11.62 -14.75
CA LEU A 262 -2.36 10.88 -13.96
C LEU A 262 -3.80 11.25 -14.33
N GLY A 263 -4.03 11.58 -15.60
CA GLY A 263 -5.31 12.04 -16.12
C GLY A 263 -5.38 13.56 -16.32
N PRO A 264 -6.55 14.09 -16.73
CA PRO A 264 -6.70 15.47 -17.19
C PRO A 264 -6.85 16.50 -16.05
N HIS A 265 -6.99 16.05 -14.80
CA HIS A 265 -7.28 16.92 -13.67
C HIS A 265 -6.07 17.08 -12.75
N ARG A 266 -5.96 18.26 -12.16
CA ARG A 266 -4.96 18.52 -11.13
C ARG A 266 -5.32 17.75 -9.86
N LEU A 267 -4.49 16.77 -9.52
CA LEU A 267 -4.63 15.98 -8.31
C LEU A 267 -3.91 16.64 -7.14
N ARG A 268 -4.41 16.42 -5.92
CA ARG A 268 -3.69 16.77 -4.69
C ARG A 268 -2.51 15.81 -4.48
N VAL A 269 -1.52 16.21 -3.69
CA VAL A 269 -0.30 15.42 -3.41
C VAL A 269 -0.64 13.99 -2.97
N GLU A 270 -1.55 13.83 -2.02
CA GLU A 270 -1.99 12.53 -1.52
C GLU A 270 -2.70 11.70 -2.60
N THR A 271 -3.57 12.34 -3.39
CA THR A 271 -4.31 11.65 -4.46
C THR A 271 -3.38 11.21 -5.58
N ALA A 272 -2.43 12.06 -5.99
CA ALA A 272 -1.43 11.74 -7.01
C ALA A 272 -0.54 10.58 -6.55
N THR A 273 -0.07 10.63 -5.30
CA THR A 273 0.75 9.56 -4.70
C THR A 273 0.02 8.22 -4.71
N ILE A 274 -1.24 8.21 -4.25
CA ILE A 274 -2.07 7.00 -4.20
C ILE A 274 -2.40 6.46 -5.58
N ALA A 275 -2.78 7.34 -6.53
CA ALA A 275 -3.12 6.93 -7.89
C ALA A 275 -1.92 6.33 -8.63
N LEU A 276 -0.75 6.95 -8.51
CA LEU A 276 0.49 6.46 -9.11
C LEU A 276 0.90 5.13 -8.48
N LEU A 277 0.94 5.05 -7.14
CA LEU A 277 1.29 3.82 -6.42
C LEU A 277 0.34 2.66 -6.75
N ALA A 278 -0.98 2.89 -6.66
CA ALA A 278 -1.96 1.85 -6.96
C ALA A 278 -1.79 1.32 -8.39
N THR A 279 -1.54 2.21 -9.35
CA THR A 279 -1.38 1.83 -10.74
C THR A 279 -0.12 1.00 -10.96
N VAL A 280 1.03 1.41 -10.42
CA VAL A 280 2.28 0.64 -10.59
C VAL A 280 2.24 -0.69 -9.84
N MET A 281 1.59 -0.75 -8.67
CA MET A 281 1.40 -2.00 -7.91
C MET A 281 0.56 -3.00 -8.70
N LEU A 282 -0.58 -2.58 -9.24
CA LEU A 282 -1.44 -3.42 -10.08
C LEU A 282 -0.72 -3.86 -11.36
N TRP A 283 0.07 -2.96 -11.96
CA TRP A 283 0.88 -3.30 -13.11
C TRP A 283 1.94 -4.35 -12.77
N SER A 284 2.70 -4.18 -11.67
CA SER A 284 3.71 -5.14 -11.22
C SER A 284 3.10 -6.52 -10.92
N ASP A 285 1.94 -6.56 -10.26
CA ASP A 285 1.21 -7.80 -9.98
C ASP A 285 0.82 -8.52 -11.29
N SER A 286 0.39 -7.76 -12.30
CA SER A 286 0.08 -8.32 -13.63
C SER A 286 1.29 -8.91 -14.36
N GLN A 287 2.52 -8.46 -14.07
CA GLN A 287 3.74 -9.02 -14.67
C GLN A 287 4.19 -10.32 -13.98
N GLN A 288 3.91 -10.48 -12.68
CA GLN A 288 4.28 -11.69 -11.93
C GLN A 288 3.49 -12.92 -12.38
N MET A 289 2.23 -12.75 -12.82
CA MET A 289 1.41 -13.85 -13.36
C MET A 289 1.85 -14.36 -14.73
N VAL A 290 2.75 -13.65 -15.42
CA VAL A 290 3.21 -13.97 -16.78
C VAL A 290 4.61 -14.62 -16.80
N SER A 291 5.26 -14.74 -15.65
CA SER A 291 6.53 -15.45 -15.51
C SER A 291 6.26 -16.97 -15.38
N PRO A 292 6.72 -17.82 -16.30
CA PRO A 292 6.45 -19.26 -16.32
C PRO A 292 7.07 -20.03 -15.14
#